data_AF-A0A4Y2F4J2-F1
#
_entry.id   AF-A0A4Y2F4J2-F1
#
_cell.length_a   1.000
_cell.length_b   1.000
_cell.length_c   1.000
_cell.angle_alpha   90.00
_cell.angle_beta   90.00
_cell.angle_gamma   90.00
#
_symmetry.space_group_name_H-M   'P 1'
#
loop_
_entity.id
_entity.type
_entity.pdbx_description
1 polymer ?
#
loop_
_entity_poly.entity_id
_entity_poly.type
_entity_poly.pdbx_seq_one_letter_code
_entity_poly.pdbx_strand_id
1 'polypeptide(L)'
;MGPGTVISQISKTNYLVRLPNRREKSEIFHINLLKPYHKRAEIVNVLLSEPVGPEPNDVDLEIVYPNANPDIYDFDKIVREGSLEEKCTPEELGELESVLNRHRKLFSNDPGRTDLIEHNIALISDQPIRIRPYRTYLAKRIS
;
A
#
# COMPACT_ATOMS: atom_id res chain seq x y z
N MET A 1 -4.51 -21.38 5.22
CA MET A 1 -5.65 -21.72 6.11
C MET A 1 -6.88 -21.93 5.23
N GLY A 2 -7.44 -23.14 5.20
CA GLY A 2 -8.61 -23.44 4.37
C GLY A 2 -9.92 -22.85 4.93
N PRO A 3 -11.01 -22.86 4.15
CA PRO A 3 -12.30 -22.36 4.61
C PRO A 3 -12.82 -23.15 5.82
N GLY A 4 -13.37 -22.44 6.81
CA GLY A 4 -14.01 -23.04 7.98
C GLY A 4 -15.48 -23.34 7.74
N THR A 5 -16.00 -24.41 8.33
CA THR A 5 -17.43 -24.77 8.25
C THR A 5 -18.12 -24.41 9.56
N VAL A 6 -19.20 -23.63 9.52
CA VAL A 6 -20.06 -23.39 10.69
C VAL A 6 -20.76 -24.71 11.06
N ILE A 7 -20.55 -25.21 12.27
CA ILE A 7 -21.18 -26.42 12.79
C ILE A 7 -22.53 -26.07 13.45
N SER A 8 -22.55 -25.04 14.30
CA SER A 8 -23.75 -24.66 15.04
C SER A 8 -23.73 -23.19 15.43
N GLN A 9 -24.92 -22.64 15.63
CA GLN A 9 -25.12 -21.31 16.21
C GLN A 9 -25.27 -21.45 17.73
N ILE A 10 -24.36 -20.84 18.49
CA ILE A 10 -24.38 -20.88 19.96
C ILE A 10 -25.23 -19.72 20.50
N SER A 11 -25.24 -18.59 19.81
CA SER A 11 -26.06 -17.42 20.15
C SER A 11 -26.33 -16.57 18.90
N LYS A 12 -27.08 -15.47 19.04
CA LYS A 12 -27.32 -14.52 17.93
C LYS A 12 -26.03 -14.03 17.26
N THR A 13 -24.91 -14.01 17.98
CA THR A 13 -23.65 -13.45 17.50
C THR A 13 -22.47 -14.42 17.54
N ASN A 14 -22.59 -15.60 18.15
CA ASN A 14 -21.49 -16.56 18.28
C ASN A 14 -21.80 -17.89 17.61
N TYR A 15 -20.82 -18.43 16.90
CA TYR A 15 -20.92 -19.62 16.08
C TYR A 15 -19.75 -20.56 16.36
N LEU A 16 -20.03 -21.86 16.42
CA LEU A 16 -18.99 -22.89 16.46
C LEU A 16 -18.51 -23.16 15.03
N VAL A 17 -17.22 -22.99 14.76
CA VAL A 17 -16.64 -23.15 13.42
C VAL A 17 -15.56 -24.22 13.44
N ARG A 18 -15.68 -25.18 12.50
CA ARG A 18 -14.68 -26.21 12.25
C ARG A 18 -13.59 -25.68 11.32
N LEU A 19 -12.34 -25.79 11.72
CA LEU A 19 -11.18 -25.39 10.92
C LEU A 19 -10.33 -26.62 10.61
N PRO A 20 -10.22 -27.05 9.33
CA PRO A 20 -9.57 -28.32 8.99
C PRO A 20 -8.06 -28.33 9.27
N ASN A 21 -7.41 -27.16 9.32
CA ASN A 21 -5.95 -27.02 9.43
C ASN A 21 -5.48 -26.48 10.79
N ARG A 22 -6.29 -26.56 11.86
CA ARG A 22 -5.91 -26.14 13.22
C ARG A 22 -5.81 -27.32 14.20
N ARG A 23 -4.96 -27.16 15.22
CA ARG A 23 -4.79 -28.13 16.33
C ARG A 23 -6.11 -28.36 17.05
N GLU A 24 -6.85 -27.29 17.32
CA GLU A 24 -8.23 -27.35 17.76
C GLU A 24 -9.14 -27.38 16.53
N LYS A 25 -9.84 -28.50 16.34
CA LYS A 25 -10.66 -28.74 15.16
C LYS A 25 -11.89 -27.83 15.10
N SER A 26 -12.33 -27.28 16.23
CA SER A 26 -13.51 -26.43 16.33
C SER A 26 -13.31 -25.34 17.40
N GLU A 27 -13.63 -24.10 17.05
CA GLU A 27 -13.47 -22.93 17.91
C GLU A 27 -14.69 -22.00 17.76
N ILE A 28 -14.97 -21.19 18.77
CA ILE A 28 -16.11 -20.27 18.78
C ILE A 28 -15.69 -18.93 18.19
N PHE A 29 -16.45 -18.44 17.21
CA PHE A 29 -16.23 -17.14 16.58
C PHE A 29 -17.45 -16.24 16.70
N HIS A 30 -17.19 -14.95 16.94
CA HIS A 30 -18.18 -13.91 16.81
C HIS A 30 -18.47 -13.61 15.33
N ILE A 31 -19.71 -13.22 14.98
CA ILE A 31 -20.15 -12.96 13.60
C ILE A 31 -19.24 -11.95 12.87
N ASN A 32 -18.71 -10.95 13.57
CA ASN A 32 -17.80 -9.95 13.01
C ASN A 32 -16.46 -10.54 12.51
N LEU A 33 -16.08 -11.72 12.99
CA LEU A 33 -14.85 -12.42 12.59
C LEU A 33 -15.09 -13.38 11.41
N LEU A 34 -16.35 -13.54 10.97
CA LEU A 34 -16.72 -14.45 9.91
C LEU A 34 -16.96 -13.69 8.61
N LYS A 35 -16.38 -14.19 7.53
CA LYS A 35 -16.63 -13.72 6.16
C LYS A 35 -17.12 -14.89 5.31
N PRO A 36 -18.16 -14.71 4.48
CA PRO A 36 -18.57 -15.74 3.52
C PRO A 36 -17.41 -16.14 2.61
N TYR A 37 -17.20 -17.44 2.45
CA TYR A 37 -16.19 -17.94 1.54
C TYR A 37 -16.75 -18.02 0.12
N HIS A 38 -16.13 -17.27 -0.80
CA HIS A 38 -16.42 -17.33 -2.22
C HIS A 38 -15.25 -18.01 -2.95
N LYS A 39 -15.49 -19.18 -3.55
CA LYS A 39 -14.49 -19.82 -4.42
C LYS A 39 -14.29 -18.93 -5.64
N ARG A 40 -13.08 -18.37 -5.81
CA ARG A 40 -12.73 -17.64 -7.04
C ARG A 40 -12.67 -18.62 -8.21
N ALA A 41 -13.10 -18.17 -9.39
CA ALA A 41 -12.81 -18.88 -10.63
C ALA A 41 -11.29 -18.97 -10.78
N GLU A 42 -10.77 -20.16 -11.04
CA GLU A 42 -9.34 -20.38 -11.26
C GLU A 42 -8.94 -19.79 -12.62
N ILE A 43 -8.56 -18.51 -12.63
CA ILE A 43 -7.82 -17.92 -13.74
C ILE A 43 -6.35 -18.23 -13.46
N VAL A 44 -5.82 -19.23 -14.17
CA VAL A 44 -4.42 -19.61 -14.07
C VAL A 44 -3.60 -18.57 -14.85
N ASN A 45 -3.03 -17.60 -14.14
CA ASN A 45 -1.94 -16.79 -14.70
C ASN A 45 -0.66 -17.64 -14.62
N VAL A 46 -0.18 -18.11 -15.76
CA VAL A 46 1.09 -18.84 -15.85
C VAL A 46 2.22 -17.84 -15.64
N LEU A 47 2.77 -17.79 -14.43
CA LEU A 47 4.01 -17.11 -14.14
C LEU A 47 5.14 -18.14 -14.15
N LEU A 48 6.06 -18.03 -15.10
CA LEU A 48 7.28 -18.84 -15.12
C LEU A 48 8.24 -18.25 -14.08
N SER A 49 8.30 -18.86 -12.89
CA SER A 49 9.30 -18.53 -11.88
C SER A 49 10.41 -19.58 -11.89
N GLU A 50 11.66 -19.14 -11.99
CA GLU A 50 12.82 -19.97 -11.66
C GLU A 50 12.78 -20.40 -10.17
N PRO A 51 13.37 -21.53 -9.79
CA PRO A 51 13.29 -22.05 -8.43
C PRO A 51 14.00 -21.10 -7.45
N VAL A 52 13.20 -20.32 -6.74
CA VAL A 52 13.65 -19.52 -5.59
C VAL A 52 13.95 -20.47 -4.43
N GLY A 53 15.14 -20.32 -3.84
CA GLY A 53 15.58 -21.03 -2.65
C GLY A 53 14.70 -20.72 -1.41
N PRO A 54 15.13 -21.14 -0.20
CA PRO A 54 14.29 -21.06 1.00
C PRO A 54 13.76 -19.63 1.20
N GLU A 55 12.45 -19.54 1.43
CA GLU A 55 11.66 -18.30 1.44
C GLU A 55 12.39 -17.16 2.13
N PRO A 56 12.57 -16.01 1.46
CA PRO A 56 13.15 -14.87 2.11
C PRO A 56 12.10 -14.37 3.11
N ASN A 57 12.42 -14.49 4.40
CA ASN A 57 11.74 -13.80 5.51
C ASN A 57 11.24 -12.44 5.03
N ASP A 58 9.96 -12.12 5.27
CA ASP A 58 9.34 -10.80 5.14
C ASP A 58 10.34 -9.74 4.69
N VAL A 59 10.68 -9.76 3.40
CA VAL A 59 11.56 -8.75 2.85
C VAL A 59 10.60 -7.60 2.78
N ASP A 60 10.66 -6.70 3.77
CA ASP A 60 10.26 -5.33 3.56
C ASP A 60 10.83 -5.01 2.18
N LEU A 61 9.95 -4.97 1.18
CA LEU A 61 10.31 -4.47 -0.14
C LEU A 61 10.73 -3.05 0.18
N GLU A 62 12.03 -2.88 0.40
CA GLU A 62 12.64 -1.61 0.69
C GLU A 62 12.37 -0.83 -0.58
N ILE A 63 11.31 -0.02 -0.54
CA ILE A 63 11.04 0.94 -1.58
C ILE A 63 12.28 1.80 -1.50
N VAL A 64 13.20 1.56 -2.44
CA VAL A 64 14.39 2.39 -2.61
C VAL A 64 13.83 3.74 -3.01
N TYR A 65 13.58 4.58 -2.01
CA TYR A 65 13.36 5.98 -2.23
C TYR A 65 14.70 6.49 -2.76
N PRO A 66 14.78 6.91 -4.03
CA PRO A 66 16.00 7.53 -4.49
C PRO A 66 16.29 8.69 -3.52
N ASN A 67 17.50 8.73 -2.95
CA ASN A 67 17.96 9.85 -2.09
C ASN A 67 18.05 11.19 -2.86
N ALA A 68 17.45 11.27 -4.04
CA ALA A 68 17.31 12.49 -4.79
C ALA A 68 16.22 13.34 -4.12
N ASN A 69 16.59 14.57 -3.78
CA ASN A 69 15.59 15.58 -3.48
C ASN A 69 14.78 15.79 -4.80
N PRO A 70 13.49 15.44 -4.85
CA PRO A 70 12.65 15.54 -6.06
C PRO A 70 12.56 16.99 -6.56
N ASP A 71 12.74 17.96 -5.66
CA ASP A 71 12.77 19.35 -6.07
C ASP A 71 14.03 19.63 -6.87
N ILE A 72 15.16 18.99 -6.57
CA ILE A 72 16.44 19.23 -7.24
C ILE A 72 16.66 18.11 -8.26
N TYR A 73 16.16 18.31 -9.49
CA TYR A 73 16.48 17.44 -10.59
C TYR A 73 17.78 17.88 -11.29
N ASP A 74 18.57 16.90 -11.71
CA ASP A 74 19.80 17.08 -12.48
C ASP A 74 19.46 16.81 -13.96
N PHE A 75 19.39 17.87 -14.75
CA PHE A 75 19.01 17.78 -16.15
C PHE A 75 20.00 16.93 -16.96
N ASP A 76 21.30 17.07 -16.70
CA ASP A 76 22.34 16.30 -17.37
C ASP A 76 22.20 14.80 -17.07
N LYS A 77 21.84 14.45 -15.83
CA LYS A 77 21.55 13.07 -15.45
C LYS A 77 20.35 12.51 -16.23
N ILE A 78 19.27 13.28 -16.38
CA ILE A 78 18.07 12.88 -17.14
C ILE A 78 18.43 12.63 -18.62
N VAL A 79 19.20 13.54 -19.22
CA VAL A 79 19.65 13.44 -20.61
C VAL A 79 20.49 12.18 -20.82
N ARG A 80 21.43 11.91 -19.91
CA ARG A 80 22.32 10.74 -19.97
C ARG A 80 21.57 9.43 -19.76
N GLU A 81 20.71 9.33 -18.73
CA GLU A 81 19.97 8.09 -18.42
C GLU A 81 18.88 7.78 -19.45
N GLY A 82 18.30 8.81 -20.07
CA GLY A 82 17.31 8.65 -21.14
C GLY A 82 17.89 8.42 -22.54
N SER A 83 19.20 8.56 -22.70
CA SER A 83 19.87 8.63 -24.01
C SER A 83 19.21 9.67 -24.92
N LEU A 84 18.90 10.84 -24.37
CA LEU A 84 18.10 11.86 -25.06
C LEU A 84 18.89 12.59 -26.16
N GLU A 85 20.22 12.66 -26.06
CA GLU A 85 21.08 13.27 -27.08
C GLU A 85 21.01 12.55 -28.44
N GLU A 86 20.70 11.24 -28.44
CA GLU A 86 20.57 10.45 -29.68
C GLU A 86 19.16 10.53 -30.29
N LYS A 87 18.17 10.98 -29.50
CA LYS A 87 16.74 10.91 -29.85
C LYS A 87 16.10 12.27 -30.05
N CYS A 88 16.70 13.32 -29.52
CA CYS A 88 16.16 14.67 -29.49
C CYS A 88 17.16 15.65 -30.10
N THR A 89 16.63 16.68 -30.73
CA THR A 89 17.41 17.83 -31.19
C THR A 89 17.79 18.74 -30.02
N PRO A 90 18.82 19.60 -30.18
CA PRO A 90 19.19 20.58 -29.15
C PRO A 90 18.05 21.54 -28.79
N GLU A 91 17.18 21.85 -29.76
CA GLU A 91 16.01 22.70 -29.55
C GLU A 91 14.98 22.01 -28.65
N GLU A 92 14.66 20.74 -28.92
CA GLU A 92 13.74 19.94 -28.08
C GLU A 92 14.27 19.74 -26.66
N LEU A 93 15.59 19.57 -26.50
CA LEU A 93 16.21 19.50 -25.17
C LEU A 93 16.07 20.82 -24.41
N GLY A 94 16.25 21.96 -25.07
CA GLY A 94 16.03 23.28 -24.47
C GLY A 94 14.57 23.52 -24.09
N GLU A 95 13.62 23.06 -24.90
CA GLU A 95 12.19 23.11 -24.57
C GLU A 95 11.87 22.23 -23.35
N LEU A 96 12.42 21.02 -23.30
CA LEU A 96 12.26 20.11 -22.17
C LEU A 96 12.79 20.73 -20.87
N GLU A 97 13.99 21.31 -20.90
CA GLU A 97 14.57 22.00 -19.74
C GLU A 97 13.68 23.15 -19.26
N SER A 98 13.13 23.93 -20.19
CA SER A 98 12.22 25.04 -19.90
C SER A 98 10.92 24.58 -19.24
N VAL A 99 10.31 23.50 -19.75
CA VAL A 99 9.06 22.93 -19.20
C VAL A 99 9.29 22.37 -17.80
N LEU A 100 10.37 21.62 -17.59
CA LEU A 100 10.71 21.07 -16.28
C LEU A 100 10.94 22.18 -15.24
N ASN A 101 11.65 23.25 -15.63
CA ASN A 101 11.90 24.38 -14.74
C ASN A 101 10.61 25.14 -14.40
N ARG A 102 9.76 25.37 -15.41
CA ARG A 102 8.47 26.05 -15.24
C ARG A 102 7.52 25.29 -14.33
N HIS A 103 7.50 23.97 -14.43
CA HIS A 103 6.54 23.10 -13.72
C HIS A 103 7.16 22.27 -12.60
N ARG A 104 8.29 22.72 -12.03
CA ARG A 104 9.03 22.03 -10.96
C ARG A 104 8.15 21.54 -9.81
N LYS A 105 7.16 22.34 -9.40
CA LYS A 105 6.23 21.99 -8.30
C LYS A 105 5.32 20.79 -8.59
N LEU A 106 5.06 20.46 -9.86
CA LEU A 106 4.23 19.30 -10.23
C LEU A 106 4.96 17.98 -9.99
N PHE A 107 6.29 18.01 -9.95
CA PHE A 107 7.14 16.84 -9.75
C PHE A 107 7.73 16.77 -8.33
N SER A 108 7.29 17.67 -7.44
CA SER A 108 7.71 17.66 -6.03
C SER A 108 7.05 16.50 -5.27
N ASN A 109 7.76 15.94 -4.28
CA ASN A 109 7.14 15.02 -3.32
C ASN A 109 6.32 15.76 -2.27
N ASP A 110 6.40 17.08 -2.20
CA ASP A 110 5.57 17.87 -1.30
C ASP A 110 4.15 17.94 -1.88
N PRO A 111 3.16 17.31 -1.21
CA PRO A 111 1.79 17.33 -1.70
C PRO A 111 1.26 18.76 -1.72
N GLY A 112 0.66 19.16 -2.84
CA GLY A 112 -0.04 20.43 -2.96
C GLY A 112 -1.40 20.45 -2.25
N ARG A 113 -1.98 21.65 -2.12
CA ARG A 113 -3.37 21.84 -1.66
C ARG A 113 -4.22 22.39 -2.80
N THR A 114 -5.42 21.84 -2.96
CA THR A 114 -6.45 22.37 -3.87
C THR A 114 -7.54 23.09 -3.08
N ASP A 115 -8.18 24.06 -3.72
CA ASP A 115 -9.34 24.83 -3.25
C ASP A 115 -10.67 24.36 -3.87
N LEU A 116 -10.64 23.33 -4.72
CA LEU A 116 -11.82 22.85 -5.47
C LEU A 116 -12.92 22.28 -4.56
N ILE A 117 -12.53 21.56 -3.51
CA ILE A 117 -13.45 20.86 -2.60
C ILE A 117 -12.88 20.92 -1.19
N GLU A 118 -13.72 21.29 -0.24
CA GLU A 118 -13.43 21.20 1.18
C GLU A 118 -14.39 20.20 1.84
N HIS A 119 -13.86 19.36 2.73
CA HIS A 119 -14.66 18.41 3.49
C HIS A 119 -14.98 18.97 4.87
N ASN A 120 -16.26 19.19 5.17
CA ASN A 120 -16.72 19.56 6.50
C ASN A 120 -17.17 18.31 7.27
N ILE A 121 -16.50 18.00 8.37
CA ILE A 121 -16.85 16.86 9.24
C ILE A 121 -17.84 17.35 10.29
N ALA A 122 -19.13 17.07 10.08
CA ALA A 122 -20.15 17.36 11.07
C ALA A 122 -19.98 16.47 12.32
N LEU A 123 -19.90 17.09 13.49
CA LEU A 123 -19.76 16.38 14.76
C LEU A 123 -21.12 15.92 15.28
N ILE A 124 -21.15 14.73 15.87
CA ILE A 124 -22.31 14.22 16.62
C ILE A 124 -22.37 14.89 18.02
N SER A 125 -21.21 15.32 18.54
CA SER A 125 -21.07 15.99 19.83
C SER A 125 -19.80 16.84 19.83
N ASP A 126 -19.85 18.00 20.50
CA ASP A 126 -18.71 18.91 20.67
C ASP A 126 -17.73 18.46 21.76
N GLN A 127 -18.03 17.38 22.47
CA GLN A 127 -17.18 16.84 23.53
C GLN A 127 -16.04 16.00 22.92
N PRO A 128 -14.76 16.41 23.08
CA PRO A 128 -13.64 15.69 22.48
C PRO A 128 -13.38 14.36 23.21
N ILE A 129 -13.24 13.28 22.45
CA ILE A 129 -12.86 11.96 22.98
C ILE A 129 -11.33 11.84 22.96
N ARG A 130 -10.72 11.58 24.12
CA ARG A 130 -9.27 11.39 24.26
C ARG A 130 -8.95 9.93 24.55
N ILE A 131 -8.21 9.28 23.64
CA ILE A 131 -7.76 7.91 23.81
C ILE A 131 -6.23 7.92 23.90
N ARG A 132 -5.66 7.25 24.90
CA ARG A 132 -4.20 7.11 25.01
C ARG A 132 -3.72 6.21 23.87
N PRO A 133 -2.68 6.60 23.11
CA PRO A 133 -2.09 5.73 22.10
C PRO A 133 -1.72 4.39 22.72
N TYR A 134 -1.97 3.30 21.98
CA TYR A 134 -1.53 1.97 22.42
C TYR A 134 -0.02 1.92 22.55
N ARG A 135 0.48 1.08 23.47
CA ARG A 135 1.92 0.81 23.58
C ARG A 135 2.38 0.10 22.31
N THR A 136 3.14 0.79 21.46
CA THR A 136 3.80 0.19 20.30
C THR A 136 5.23 -0.23 20.67
N TYR A 137 5.70 -1.33 20.09
CA TYR A 137 7.09 -1.77 20.19
C TYR A 137 8.01 -0.75 19.51
N LEU A 138 9.23 -0.56 20.05
CA LEU A 138 10.18 0.45 19.59
C LEU A 138 10.48 0.38 18.08
N ALA A 139 10.48 -0.83 17.50
CA ALA A 139 10.69 -1.06 16.07
C ALA A 139 9.63 -0.41 15.16
N LYS A 140 8.48 0.04 15.68
CA LYS A 140 7.41 0.71 14.92
C LYS A 140 7.31 2.22 15.18
N ARG A 141 8.26 2.81 15.92
CA ARG A 141 8.25 4.25 16.25
C ARG A 141 9.15 5.09 15.34
N ILE A 142 9.91 4.46 14.46
CA ILE A 142 10.83 5.13 13.53
C ILE A 142 10.63 4.47 12.16
N SER A 143 9.68 4.99 11.40
CA SER A 143 9.55 4.83 9.94
C SER A 143 8.86 6.08 9.42
#